data_AF-A0A6G7VBC3-F1
#
_entry.id   AF-A0A6G7VBC3-F1
#
_cell.length_a   1.000
_cell.length_b   1.000
_cell.length_c   1.000
_cell.angle_alpha   90.00
_cell.angle_beta   90.00
_cell.angle_gamma   90.00
#
_symmetry.space_group_name_H-M   'P 1'
#
loop_
_entity.id
_entity.type
_entity.pdbx_description
1 polymer ?
#
loop_
_entity_poly.entity_id
_entity_poly.type
_entity_poly.pdbx_seq_one_letter_code
_entity_poly.pdbx_strand_id
1 'polypeptide(L)'
;MSEIALSATGESSHWFSGRIELSWGLGLVAANLILVCVTLTWLWLVPTHPQRVLIANLLFVFTILSLAILSLKVSQTRHLDAASRSGWRLITFGILCYLVGELIWLSYDLRGLDPFPSLADLFYLANIPLMFAGILRLTPPFESRGERWLFAVGLGIIALGTLILVWYFLLSAITHSHQVWSCKIVLSLAYPVGDTLLLIALGAWFLHPRPVVLSIALGRGAGSCRVWRSFSAPT
;
A
#
# COMPACT_ATOMS: atom_id res chain seq x y z
N MET A 1 -12.98 41.27 49.12
CA MET A 1 -11.80 40.40 49.30
C MET A 1 -12.35 38.98 49.43
N SER A 2 -12.70 38.32 48.31
CA SER A 2 -11.83 37.56 47.40
C SER A 2 -11.45 36.19 47.98
N GLU A 3 -12.22 35.16 47.63
CA GLU A 3 -11.72 33.78 47.55
C GLU A 3 -12.58 32.98 46.57
N ILE A 4 -12.21 33.07 45.30
CA ILE A 4 -12.54 32.07 44.28
C ILE A 4 -11.21 31.43 43.94
N ALA A 5 -10.98 30.21 44.44
CA ALA A 5 -9.79 29.43 44.14
C ALA A 5 -10.19 28.07 43.54
N LEU A 6 -10.03 28.01 42.21
CA LEU A 6 -9.39 26.91 41.48
C LEU A 6 -10.04 25.52 41.50
N SER A 7 -11.05 25.34 40.63
CA SER A 7 -11.32 24.05 39.98
C SER A 7 -10.81 24.10 38.52
N ALA A 8 -9.52 23.85 38.31
CA ALA A 8 -8.97 23.77 36.95
C ALA A 8 -7.78 22.81 36.86
N THR A 9 -8.02 21.51 36.98
CA THR A 9 -7.11 20.49 36.43
C THR A 9 -7.91 19.28 35.99
N GLY A 10 -8.04 19.06 34.68
CA GLY A 10 -8.76 17.89 34.17
C GLY A 10 -8.73 17.63 32.66
N GLU A 11 -8.37 18.60 31.81
CA GLU A 11 -8.59 18.46 30.35
C GLU A 11 -7.33 18.47 29.45
N SER A 12 -6.10 18.51 29.99
CA SER A 12 -4.90 18.73 29.17
C SER A 12 -4.20 17.47 28.61
N SER A 13 -4.60 16.25 29.01
CA SER A 13 -3.86 15.02 28.63
C SER A 13 -4.13 14.51 27.21
N HIS A 14 -5.30 14.80 26.64
CA HIS A 14 -5.66 14.27 25.31
C HIS A 14 -4.91 14.97 24.16
N TRP A 15 -4.56 16.26 24.29
CA TRP A 15 -3.90 17.05 23.24
C TRP A 15 -2.43 16.69 22.99
N PHE A 16 -1.71 16.17 24.00
CA PHE A 16 -0.31 15.76 23.83
C PHE A 16 -0.19 14.40 23.13
N SER A 17 -1.11 13.46 23.40
CA SER A 17 -1.06 12.11 22.83
C SER A 17 -1.12 12.09 21.30
N GLY A 18 -2.04 12.85 20.69
CA GLY A 18 -2.21 12.85 19.23
C GLY A 18 -1.03 13.45 18.45
N ARG A 19 -0.30 14.41 19.03
CA ARG A 19 0.91 14.99 18.39
C ARG A 19 2.11 14.05 18.46
N ILE A 20 2.25 13.31 19.56
CA ILE A 20 3.29 12.30 19.72
C ILE A 20 3.02 11.11 18.80
N GLU A 21 1.75 10.74 18.59
CA GLU A 21 1.40 9.65 17.68
C GLU A 21 1.66 9.95 16.20
N LEU A 22 1.47 11.20 15.77
CA LEU A 22 1.78 11.60 14.40
C LEU A 22 3.30 11.73 14.16
N SER A 23 4.07 12.15 15.17
CA SER A 23 5.51 12.39 15.03
C SER A 23 6.33 11.09 14.93
N TRP A 24 5.98 10.02 15.65
CA TRP A 24 6.69 8.74 15.51
C TRP A 24 6.43 8.09 14.15
N GLY A 25 5.19 8.18 13.63
CA GLY A 25 4.83 7.62 12.34
C GLY A 25 5.59 8.29 11.21
N LEU A 26 5.63 9.63 11.21
CA LEU A 26 6.44 10.42 10.28
C LEU A 26 7.93 10.11 10.41
N GLY A 27 8.43 9.93 11.65
CA GLY A 27 9.81 9.53 11.91
C GLY A 27 10.17 8.18 11.28
N LEU A 28 9.30 7.17 11.40
CA LEU A 28 9.52 5.86 10.75
C LEU A 28 9.46 5.95 9.23
N VAL A 29 8.55 6.74 8.66
CA VAL A 29 8.50 6.95 7.21
C VAL A 29 9.78 7.61 6.72
N ALA A 30 10.24 8.67 7.41
CA ALA A 30 11.51 9.33 7.08
C ALA A 30 12.70 8.38 7.20
N ALA A 31 12.76 7.57 8.27
CA ALA A 31 13.81 6.57 8.46
C ALA A 31 13.81 5.52 7.33
N ASN A 32 12.65 5.08 6.87
CA ASN A 32 12.54 4.19 5.71
C ASN A 32 13.05 4.82 4.42
N LEU A 33 12.64 6.06 4.14
CA LEU A 33 13.08 6.76 2.95
C LEU A 33 14.59 6.95 2.95
N ILE A 34 15.17 7.31 4.10
CA ILE A 34 16.62 7.42 4.27
C ILE A 34 17.28 6.05 4.04
N LEU A 35 16.77 4.98 4.65
CA LEU A 35 17.29 3.63 4.49
C LEU A 35 17.29 3.20 3.01
N VAL A 36 16.18 3.42 2.30
CA VAL A 36 16.07 3.10 0.87
C VAL A 36 17.04 3.93 0.05
N CYS A 37 17.11 5.25 0.26
CA CYS A 37 18.04 6.12 -0.45
C CYS A 37 19.50 5.69 -0.22
N VAL A 38 19.90 5.44 1.02
CA VAL A 38 21.24 4.96 1.36
C VAL A 38 21.54 3.62 0.69
N THR A 39 20.58 2.69 0.69
CA THR A 39 20.74 1.38 0.06
C THR A 39 20.91 1.52 -1.45
N LEU A 40 20.09 2.33 -2.13
CA LEU A 40 20.20 2.57 -3.56
C LEU A 40 21.50 3.28 -3.93
N THR A 41 21.91 4.29 -3.16
CA THR A 41 23.19 4.97 -3.34
C THR A 41 24.35 3.99 -3.15
N TRP A 42 24.31 3.14 -2.13
CA TRP A 42 25.35 2.13 -1.90
C TRP A 42 25.42 1.10 -3.02
N LEU A 43 24.28 0.58 -3.49
CA LEU A 43 24.20 -0.36 -4.61
C LEU A 43 24.78 0.24 -5.89
N TRP A 44 24.59 1.55 -6.11
CA TRP A 44 25.15 2.26 -7.24
C TRP A 44 26.66 2.50 -7.12
N LEU A 45 27.14 2.84 -5.93
CA LEU A 45 28.57 3.14 -5.68
C LEU A 45 29.45 1.88 -5.63
N VAL A 46 28.92 0.74 -5.16
CA VAL A 46 29.69 -0.50 -4.94
C VAL A 46 29.07 -1.69 -5.68
N PRO A 47 29.05 -1.67 -7.03
CA PRO A 47 28.33 -2.68 -7.81
C PRO A 47 28.93 -4.08 -7.71
N THR A 48 30.22 -4.21 -7.39
CA THR A 48 30.96 -5.49 -7.42
C THR A 48 31.07 -6.18 -6.06
N HIS A 49 30.41 -5.67 -5.00
CA HIS A 49 30.50 -6.29 -3.68
C HIS A 49 29.93 -7.72 -3.69
N PRO A 50 30.66 -8.73 -3.19
CA PRO A 50 30.26 -10.14 -3.32
C PRO A 50 28.95 -10.46 -2.58
N GLN A 51 28.66 -9.75 -1.48
CA GLN A 51 27.45 -9.94 -0.67
C GLN A 51 26.38 -8.87 -0.93
N ARG A 52 26.42 -8.19 -2.09
CA ARG A 52 25.50 -7.07 -2.38
C ARG A 52 24.01 -7.43 -2.24
N VAL A 53 23.63 -8.61 -2.75
CA VAL A 53 22.24 -9.08 -2.76
C VAL A 53 21.79 -9.41 -1.35
N LEU A 54 22.62 -10.14 -0.61
CA LEU A 54 22.36 -10.49 0.79
C LEU A 54 22.16 -9.24 1.67
N ILE A 55 23.04 -8.25 1.53
CA ILE A 55 22.93 -6.98 2.28
C ILE A 55 21.65 -6.24 1.90
N ALA A 56 21.32 -6.15 0.61
CA ALA A 56 20.10 -5.50 0.15
C ALA A 56 18.83 -6.18 0.70
N ASN A 57 18.76 -7.52 0.64
CA ASN A 57 17.63 -8.29 1.15
C ASN A 57 17.50 -8.13 2.67
N LEU A 58 18.63 -8.14 3.40
CA LEU A 58 18.63 -7.87 4.84
C LEU A 58 18.10 -6.47 5.18
N LEU A 59 18.53 -5.43 4.46
CA LEU A 59 18.05 -4.07 4.65
C LEU A 59 16.55 -3.97 4.32
N PHE A 60 16.11 -4.68 3.30
CA PHE A 60 14.71 -4.70 2.87
C PHE A 60 13.79 -5.34 3.92
N VAL A 61 14.25 -6.36 4.66
CA VAL A 61 13.51 -6.92 5.81
C VAL A 61 13.17 -5.84 6.85
N PHE A 62 14.10 -4.92 7.15
CA PHE A 62 13.83 -3.81 8.08
C PHE A 62 12.78 -2.85 7.54
N THR A 63 12.83 -2.55 6.24
CA THR A 63 11.80 -1.75 5.57
C THR A 63 10.43 -2.43 5.71
N ILE A 64 10.32 -3.71 5.39
CA ILE A 64 9.04 -4.44 5.45
C ILE A 64 8.51 -4.51 6.88
N LEU A 65 9.36 -4.78 7.87
CA LEU A 65 8.99 -4.79 9.29
C LEU A 65 8.40 -3.46 9.73
N SER A 66 9.04 -2.35 9.37
CA SER A 66 8.56 -1.03 9.73
C SER A 66 7.22 -0.68 9.04
N LEU A 67 7.02 -1.08 7.78
CA LEU A 67 5.74 -0.94 7.08
C LEU A 67 4.65 -1.81 7.70
N ALA A 68 4.99 -3.01 8.17
CA ALA A 68 4.07 -3.88 8.91
C ALA A 68 3.61 -3.20 10.21
N ILE A 69 4.54 -2.62 10.97
CA ILE A 69 4.24 -1.88 12.21
C ILE A 69 3.35 -0.66 11.92
N LEU A 70 3.71 0.13 10.91
CA LEU A 70 2.94 1.31 10.52
C LEU A 70 1.51 0.93 10.10
N SER A 71 1.35 -0.04 9.19
CA SER A 71 0.04 -0.48 8.72
C SER A 71 -0.81 -1.07 9.85
N LEU A 72 -0.21 -1.85 10.76
CA LEU A 72 -0.90 -2.43 11.91
C LEU A 72 -1.40 -1.32 12.85
N LYS A 73 -0.56 -0.33 13.14
CA LYS A 73 -0.95 0.82 13.97
C LYS A 73 -2.08 1.61 13.33
N VAL A 74 -2.02 1.87 12.03
CA VAL A 74 -3.13 2.53 11.31
C VAL A 74 -4.41 1.69 11.39
N SER A 75 -4.33 0.36 11.29
CA SER A 75 -5.49 -0.52 11.41
C SER A 75 -6.16 -0.50 12.80
N GLN A 76 -5.41 -0.13 13.84
CA GLN A 76 -5.87 -0.05 15.23
C GLN A 76 -6.49 1.30 15.59
N THR A 77 -6.35 2.28 14.71
CA THR A 77 -6.86 3.64 14.89
C THR A 77 -8.38 3.67 15.01
N ARG A 78 -8.89 4.23 16.12
CA ARG A 78 -10.33 4.17 16.45
C ARG A 78 -11.23 5.04 15.57
N HIS A 79 -10.69 6.10 14.97
CA HIS A 79 -11.46 7.02 14.13
C HIS A 79 -11.69 6.53 12.69
N LEU A 80 -11.12 5.38 12.31
CA LEU A 80 -11.38 4.77 11.01
C LEU A 80 -12.75 4.08 10.98
N ASP A 81 -13.44 4.23 9.86
CA ASP A 81 -14.63 3.46 9.55
C ASP A 81 -14.31 1.95 9.44
N ALA A 82 -15.34 1.12 9.49
CA ALA A 82 -15.17 -0.33 9.47
C ALA A 82 -14.50 -0.85 8.18
N ALA A 83 -14.77 -0.23 7.02
CA ALA A 83 -14.20 -0.65 5.75
C ALA A 83 -12.72 -0.30 5.69
N SER A 84 -12.35 0.94 6.05
CA SER A 84 -10.93 1.36 6.10
C SER A 84 -10.11 0.50 7.06
N ARG A 85 -10.62 0.23 8.26
CA ARG A 85 -9.96 -0.64 9.23
C ARG A 85 -9.77 -2.06 8.71
N SER A 86 -10.78 -2.64 8.05
CA SER A 86 -10.64 -3.96 7.42
C SER A 86 -9.63 -3.95 6.27
N GLY A 87 -9.59 -2.87 5.47
CA GLY A 87 -8.62 -2.70 4.39
C GLY A 87 -7.18 -2.67 4.91
N TRP A 88 -6.92 -1.88 5.96
CA TRP A 88 -5.60 -1.83 6.60
C TRP A 88 -5.18 -3.16 7.20
N ARG A 89 -6.10 -3.94 7.79
CA ARG A 89 -5.77 -5.30 8.27
C ARG A 89 -5.36 -6.22 7.14
N LEU A 90 -6.07 -6.21 6.01
CA LEU A 90 -5.71 -6.99 4.83
C LEU A 90 -4.33 -6.59 4.27
N ILE A 91 -4.05 -5.29 4.21
CA ILE A 91 -2.72 -4.77 3.84
C ILE A 91 -1.66 -5.28 4.80
N THR A 92 -1.88 -5.20 6.12
CA THR A 92 -0.94 -5.72 7.12
C THR A 92 -0.70 -7.21 6.94
N PHE A 93 -1.74 -8.02 6.73
CA PHE A 93 -1.57 -9.46 6.45
C PHE A 93 -0.78 -9.69 5.17
N GLY A 94 -1.04 -8.92 4.10
CA GLY A 94 -0.25 -8.96 2.88
C GLY A 94 1.24 -8.69 3.15
N ILE A 95 1.55 -7.60 3.85
CA ILE A 95 2.93 -7.24 4.21
C ILE A 95 3.60 -8.35 5.05
N LEU A 96 2.86 -8.96 5.98
CA LEU A 96 3.38 -10.08 6.78
C LEU A 96 3.64 -11.33 5.93
N CYS A 97 2.78 -11.66 4.96
CA CYS A 97 3.06 -12.73 4.01
C CYS A 97 4.36 -12.43 3.26
N TYR A 98 4.51 -11.22 2.74
CA TYR A 98 5.72 -10.82 2.01
C TYR A 98 6.97 -10.89 2.90
N LEU A 99 6.88 -10.45 4.15
CA LEU A 99 7.95 -10.57 5.15
C LEU A 99 8.37 -12.02 5.38
N VAL A 100 7.40 -12.94 5.50
CA VAL A 100 7.71 -14.37 5.66
C VAL A 100 8.41 -14.91 4.41
N GLY A 101 7.96 -14.51 3.21
CA GLY A 101 8.64 -14.83 1.95
C GLY A 101 10.10 -14.36 1.96
N GLU A 102 10.35 -13.10 2.32
CA GLU A 102 11.69 -12.53 2.42
C GLU A 102 12.57 -13.24 3.45
N LEU A 103 12.04 -13.61 4.61
CA LEU A 103 12.80 -14.35 5.61
C LEU A 103 13.19 -15.75 5.11
N ILE A 104 12.30 -16.42 4.36
CA ILE A 104 12.60 -17.69 3.71
C ILE A 104 13.68 -17.48 2.64
N TRP A 105 13.54 -16.46 1.80
CA TRP A 105 14.50 -16.12 0.75
C TRP A 105 15.89 -15.80 1.30
N LEU A 106 15.95 -14.94 2.33
CA LEU A 106 17.18 -14.61 3.04
C LEU A 106 17.87 -15.86 3.60
N SER A 107 17.09 -16.85 4.05
CA SER A 107 17.63 -18.13 4.53
C SER A 107 18.28 -18.97 3.42
N TYR A 108 17.84 -18.84 2.17
CA TYR A 108 18.47 -19.46 1.01
C TYR A 108 19.72 -18.69 0.60
N ASP A 109 19.67 -17.36 0.56
CA ASP A 109 20.83 -16.50 0.27
C ASP A 109 22.00 -16.76 1.23
N LEU A 110 21.72 -16.89 2.53
CA LEU A 110 22.72 -17.22 3.55
C LEU A 110 23.41 -18.57 3.31
N ARG A 111 22.76 -19.48 2.58
CA ARG A 111 23.30 -20.79 2.19
C ARG A 111 23.93 -20.76 0.78
N GLY A 112 23.92 -19.61 0.10
CA GLY A 112 24.36 -19.48 -1.29
C GLY A 112 23.46 -20.23 -2.28
N LEU A 113 22.18 -20.40 -1.96
CA LEU A 113 21.21 -21.07 -2.81
C LEU A 113 20.28 -20.03 -3.46
N ASP A 114 19.96 -20.24 -4.74
CA ASP A 114 18.98 -19.45 -5.50
C ASP A 114 17.92 -20.40 -6.11
N PRO A 115 17.08 -21.04 -5.28
CA PRO A 115 16.09 -21.98 -5.78
C PRO A 115 14.91 -21.22 -6.39
N PHE A 116 14.81 -21.19 -7.72
CA PHE A 116 13.58 -20.75 -8.39
C PHE A 116 12.94 -21.90 -9.15
N PRO A 117 11.74 -22.37 -8.78
CA PRO A 117 10.83 -21.84 -7.75
C PRO A 117 11.13 -22.37 -6.33
N SER A 118 10.57 -21.72 -5.31
CA SER A 118 10.79 -21.97 -3.87
C SER A 118 9.52 -21.89 -3.03
N LEU A 119 9.67 -22.17 -1.73
CA LEU A 119 8.62 -21.93 -0.74
C LEU A 119 8.34 -20.42 -0.53
N ALA A 120 9.32 -19.54 -0.77
CA ALA A 120 9.13 -18.09 -0.64
C ALA A 120 8.09 -17.57 -1.64
N ASP A 121 8.07 -18.13 -2.85
CA ASP A 121 7.13 -17.75 -3.91
C ASP A 121 5.66 -17.91 -3.50
N LEU A 122 5.33 -18.91 -2.67
CA LEU A 122 3.97 -19.10 -2.16
C LEU A 122 3.52 -17.89 -1.32
N PHE A 123 4.41 -17.36 -0.50
CA PHE A 123 4.13 -16.22 0.38
C PHE A 123 4.12 -14.89 -0.38
N TYR A 124 5.00 -14.74 -1.38
CA TYR A 124 4.95 -13.59 -2.28
C TYR A 124 3.66 -13.57 -3.09
N LEU A 125 3.20 -14.72 -3.58
CA LEU A 125 1.91 -14.80 -4.28
C LEU A 125 0.72 -14.53 -3.36
N ALA A 126 0.76 -14.99 -2.11
CA ALA A 126 -0.30 -14.73 -1.14
C ALA A 126 -0.42 -13.23 -0.77
N ASN A 127 0.69 -12.48 -0.82
CA ASN A 127 0.68 -11.02 -0.63
C ASN A 127 -0.23 -10.31 -1.64
N ILE A 128 -0.20 -10.70 -2.92
CA ILE A 128 -0.92 -10.02 -4.01
C ILE A 128 -2.44 -9.89 -3.74
N PRO A 129 -3.21 -10.98 -3.55
CA PRO A 129 -4.65 -10.86 -3.35
C PRO A 129 -5.01 -10.14 -2.05
N LEU A 130 -4.19 -10.26 -0.99
CA LEU A 130 -4.39 -9.56 0.27
C LEU A 130 -4.21 -8.05 0.12
N MET A 131 -3.11 -7.64 -0.53
CA MET A 131 -2.83 -6.24 -0.82
C MET A 131 -3.89 -5.64 -1.75
N PHE A 132 -4.24 -6.36 -2.82
CA PHE A 132 -5.27 -5.95 -3.77
C PHE A 132 -6.63 -5.73 -3.08
N ALA A 133 -7.10 -6.72 -2.31
CA ALA A 133 -8.35 -6.62 -1.56
C ALA A 133 -8.31 -5.52 -0.51
N GLY A 134 -7.17 -5.33 0.16
CA GLY A 134 -6.95 -4.28 1.13
C GLY A 134 -7.06 -2.89 0.51
N ILE A 135 -6.39 -2.64 -0.61
CA ILE A 135 -6.42 -1.35 -1.32
C ILE A 135 -7.84 -1.06 -1.83
N LEU A 136 -8.52 -2.04 -2.44
CA LEU A 136 -9.90 -1.86 -2.91
C LEU A 136 -10.88 -1.52 -1.79
N ARG A 137 -10.67 -2.06 -0.58
CA ARG A 137 -11.46 -1.71 0.62
C ARG A 137 -11.20 -0.28 1.09
N LEU A 138 -10.03 0.29 0.80
CA LEU A 138 -9.69 1.69 1.06
C LEU A 138 -10.19 2.65 -0.03
N THR A 139 -10.55 2.13 -1.21
CA THR A 139 -11.08 2.94 -2.30
C THR A 139 -12.53 3.36 -2.00
N PRO A 140 -12.83 4.67 -1.94
CA PRO A 140 -14.22 5.11 -1.78
C PRO A 140 -15.08 4.72 -2.98
N PRO A 141 -16.40 4.58 -2.81
CA PRO A 141 -17.30 4.33 -3.94
C PRO A 141 -17.21 5.47 -4.97
N PHE A 142 -17.31 5.13 -6.26
CA PHE A 142 -17.39 6.13 -7.33
C PHE A 142 -18.79 6.75 -7.37
N GLU A 143 -18.84 8.07 -7.29
CA GLU A 143 -20.07 8.87 -7.21
C GLU A 143 -20.70 9.09 -8.60
N SER A 144 -19.89 9.19 -9.66
CA SER A 144 -20.39 9.41 -11.03
C SER A 144 -20.04 8.29 -12.01
N ARG A 145 -20.88 8.12 -13.05
CA ARG A 145 -20.61 7.19 -14.17
C ARG A 145 -19.38 7.61 -14.98
N GLY A 146 -19.10 8.91 -15.08
CA GLY A 146 -17.93 9.44 -15.78
C GLY A 146 -16.61 9.11 -15.08
N GLU A 147 -16.58 9.22 -13.74
CA GLU A 147 -15.43 8.81 -12.92
C GLU A 147 -15.13 7.32 -13.07
N ARG A 148 -16.17 6.47 -13.04
CA ARG A 148 -16.01 5.03 -13.27
C ARG A 148 -15.42 4.74 -14.64
N TRP A 149 -15.86 5.45 -15.67
CA TRP A 149 -15.37 5.27 -17.04
C TRP A 149 -13.92 5.71 -17.20
N LEU A 150 -13.56 6.90 -16.73
CA LEU A 150 -12.19 7.39 -16.80
C LEU A 150 -11.23 6.49 -16.03
N PHE A 151 -11.66 6.05 -14.84
CA PHE A 151 -10.94 5.06 -14.05
C PHE A 151 -10.76 3.73 -14.80
N ALA A 152 -11.83 3.19 -15.39
CA ALA A 152 -11.78 1.95 -16.16
C ALA A 152 -10.86 2.04 -17.40
N VAL A 153 -10.83 3.19 -18.08
CA VAL A 153 -9.93 3.43 -19.22
C VAL A 153 -8.47 3.49 -18.74
N GLY A 154 -8.17 4.22 -17.66
CA GLY A 154 -6.83 4.25 -17.08
C GLY A 154 -6.36 2.86 -16.65
N LEU A 155 -7.26 2.08 -16.04
CA LEU A 155 -7.05 0.67 -15.71
C LEU A 155 -6.72 -0.16 -16.94
N GLY A 156 -7.51 0.00 -18.00
CA GLY A 156 -7.40 -0.74 -19.25
C GLY A 156 -6.07 -0.46 -19.95
N ILE A 157 -5.58 0.79 -19.91
CA ILE A 157 -4.28 1.16 -20.46
C ILE A 157 -3.14 0.46 -19.70
N ILE A 158 -3.16 0.47 -18.36
CA ILE A 158 -2.15 -0.20 -17.53
C ILE A 158 -2.18 -1.72 -17.75
N ALA A 159 -3.37 -2.31 -17.82
CA ALA A 159 -3.56 -3.74 -18.08
C ALA A 159 -3.05 -4.14 -19.46
N LEU A 160 -3.43 -3.40 -20.51
CA LEU A 160 -2.98 -3.65 -21.89
C LEU A 160 -1.47 -3.48 -22.03
N GLY A 161 -0.91 -2.41 -21.47
CA GLY A 161 0.54 -2.18 -21.48
C GLY A 161 1.30 -3.34 -20.86
N THR A 162 0.83 -3.85 -19.72
CA THR A 162 1.49 -5.01 -19.09
C THR A 162 1.28 -6.28 -19.88
N LEU A 163 0.08 -6.53 -20.40
CA LEU A 163 -0.21 -7.70 -21.23
C LEU A 163 0.71 -7.76 -22.46
N ILE A 164 0.97 -6.61 -23.10
CA ILE A 164 1.89 -6.52 -24.25
C ILE A 164 3.32 -6.87 -23.84
N LEU A 165 3.80 -6.32 -22.71
CA LEU A 165 5.14 -6.61 -22.21
C LEU A 165 5.31 -8.09 -21.86
N VAL A 166 4.35 -8.64 -21.11
CA VAL A 166 4.28 -10.06 -20.76
C VAL A 166 4.28 -10.90 -22.03
N TRP A 167 3.41 -10.60 -22.99
CA TRP A 167 3.31 -11.33 -24.26
C TRP A 167 4.62 -11.33 -25.04
N TYR A 168 5.26 -10.16 -25.19
CA TYR A 168 6.50 -10.01 -25.96
C TYR A 168 7.67 -10.78 -25.33
N PHE A 169 7.93 -10.59 -24.04
CA PHE A 169 9.04 -11.26 -23.36
C PHE A 169 8.80 -12.76 -23.18
N LEU A 170 7.55 -13.16 -22.93
CA LEU A 170 7.22 -14.57 -22.68
C LEU A 170 7.18 -15.41 -23.95
N LEU A 171 6.59 -14.91 -25.05
CA LEU A 171 6.59 -15.66 -26.31
C LEU A 171 8.00 -15.81 -26.86
N SER A 172 8.83 -14.77 -26.74
CA SER A 172 10.25 -14.88 -27.09
C SER A 172 10.91 -16.01 -26.30
N ALA A 173 10.69 -16.10 -24.99
CA ALA A 173 11.28 -17.15 -24.15
C ALA A 173 10.73 -18.57 -24.45
N ILE A 174 9.43 -18.72 -24.71
CA ILE A 174 8.79 -20.02 -24.97
C ILE A 174 9.16 -20.54 -26.36
N THR A 175 9.14 -19.67 -27.38
CA THR A 175 9.44 -20.06 -28.77
C THR A 175 10.88 -20.53 -28.98
N HIS A 176 11.83 -20.01 -28.21
CA HIS A 176 13.23 -20.43 -28.30
C HIS A 176 13.57 -21.68 -27.47
N SER A 177 12.70 -22.11 -26.55
CA SER A 177 13.07 -23.11 -25.54
C SER A 177 12.35 -24.46 -25.66
N HIS A 178 11.35 -24.62 -26.54
CA HIS A 178 10.56 -25.86 -26.70
C HIS A 178 10.09 -26.47 -25.35
N GLN A 179 9.96 -25.67 -24.29
CA GLN A 179 9.65 -26.19 -22.96
C GLN A 179 8.14 -26.32 -22.72
N VAL A 180 7.78 -27.44 -22.08
CA VAL A 180 6.45 -27.71 -21.51
C VAL A 180 6.16 -26.70 -20.40
N TRP A 181 4.89 -26.30 -20.22
CA TRP A 181 4.42 -25.45 -19.11
C TRP A 181 4.93 -25.98 -17.75
N SER A 182 5.98 -25.35 -17.24
CA SER A 182 6.59 -25.68 -15.94
C SER A 182 6.15 -24.70 -14.87
N CYS A 183 6.28 -25.06 -13.60
CA CYS A 183 5.99 -24.14 -12.48
C CYS A 183 6.80 -22.84 -12.57
N LYS A 184 8.01 -22.87 -13.14
CA LYS A 184 8.83 -21.68 -13.41
C LYS A 184 8.10 -20.70 -14.33
N ILE A 185 7.56 -21.17 -15.45
CA ILE A 185 6.85 -20.33 -16.43
C ILE A 185 5.60 -19.72 -15.79
N VAL A 186 4.84 -20.52 -15.05
CA VAL A 186 3.62 -20.04 -14.35
C VAL A 186 3.96 -18.95 -13.36
N LEU A 187 5.00 -19.14 -12.54
CA LEU A 187 5.41 -18.16 -11.53
C LEU A 187 5.99 -16.90 -12.18
N SER A 188 6.84 -17.05 -13.19
CA SER A 188 7.38 -15.91 -13.97
C SER A 188 6.28 -15.07 -14.63
N LEU A 189 5.12 -15.67 -14.94
CA LEU A 189 3.93 -14.95 -15.43
C LEU A 189 3.12 -14.32 -14.29
N ALA A 190 2.99 -15.02 -13.17
CA ALA A 190 2.20 -14.58 -12.03
C ALA A 190 2.75 -13.28 -11.41
N TYR A 191 4.07 -13.08 -11.38
CA TYR A 191 4.69 -11.88 -10.82
C TYR A 191 4.31 -10.60 -11.59
N PRO A 192 4.59 -10.45 -12.91
CA PRO A 192 4.18 -9.27 -13.65
C PRO A 192 2.67 -9.02 -13.62
N VAL A 193 1.86 -10.07 -13.73
CA VAL A 193 0.39 -9.95 -13.65
C VAL A 193 -0.05 -9.45 -12.27
N GLY A 194 0.56 -9.98 -11.20
CA GLY A 194 0.34 -9.54 -9.83
C GLY A 194 0.71 -8.09 -9.62
N ASP A 195 1.88 -7.68 -10.10
CA ASP A 195 2.36 -6.29 -10.02
C ASP A 195 1.38 -5.34 -10.73
N THR A 196 0.87 -5.72 -11.91
CA THR A 196 -0.17 -4.95 -12.60
C THR A 196 -1.43 -4.81 -11.78
N LEU A 197 -1.91 -5.90 -11.16
CA LEU A 197 -3.11 -5.86 -10.32
C LEU A 197 -2.93 -4.90 -9.16
N LEU A 198 -1.76 -4.90 -8.51
CA LEU A 198 -1.45 -3.98 -7.43
C LEU A 198 -1.34 -2.53 -7.91
N LEU A 199 -0.71 -2.28 -9.06
CA LEU A 199 -0.65 -0.94 -9.67
C LEU A 199 -2.03 -0.42 -10.06
N ILE A 200 -2.88 -1.29 -10.58
CA ILE A 200 -4.29 -1.03 -10.91
C ILE A 200 -5.05 -0.61 -9.64
N ALA A 201 -4.93 -1.39 -8.56
CA ALA A 201 -5.61 -1.07 -7.30
C ALA A 201 -5.09 0.25 -6.71
N LEU A 202 -3.77 0.48 -6.77
CA LEU A 202 -3.17 1.73 -6.31
C LEU A 202 -3.62 2.92 -7.14
N GLY A 203 -3.67 2.78 -8.47
CA GLY A 203 -4.22 3.78 -9.39
C GLY A 203 -5.68 4.08 -9.08
N ALA A 204 -6.48 3.08 -8.75
CA ALA A 204 -7.87 3.24 -8.30
C ALA A 204 -7.99 4.10 -7.07
N TRP A 205 -7.14 3.83 -6.10
CA TRP A 205 -7.13 4.57 -4.85
C TRP A 205 -6.60 6.00 -5.02
N PHE A 206 -5.57 6.21 -5.85
CA PHE A 206 -4.94 7.52 -6.06
C PHE A 206 -5.76 8.46 -6.95
N LEU A 207 -6.32 7.93 -8.04
CA LEU A 207 -7.09 8.70 -9.02
C LEU A 207 -8.54 8.93 -8.58
N HIS A 208 -8.97 8.38 -7.44
CA HIS A 208 -10.28 8.68 -6.88
C HIS A 208 -10.33 10.17 -6.51
N PRO A 209 -11.21 10.98 -7.14
CA PRO A 209 -11.27 12.41 -6.90
C PRO A 209 -11.72 12.66 -5.45
N ARG A 210 -10.78 13.08 -4.59
CA ARG A 210 -11.11 13.53 -3.24
C ARG A 210 -11.85 14.86 -3.36
N PRO A 211 -13.12 14.97 -2.94
CA PRO A 211 -13.94 16.18 -3.15
C PRO A 211 -13.43 17.43 -2.40
N VAL A 212 -12.37 17.31 -1.59
CA VAL A 212 -11.84 18.39 -0.74
C VAL A 212 -11.33 19.59 -1.54
N VAL A 213 -10.76 19.38 -2.74
CA VAL A 213 -10.19 20.47 -3.54
C VAL A 213 -11.25 21.22 -4.35
N LEU A 214 -12.32 20.53 -4.77
CA LEU A 214 -13.37 21.17 -5.58
C LEU A 214 -14.26 22.11 -4.75
N SER A 215 -14.42 21.86 -3.45
CA SER A 215 -15.13 22.78 -2.54
C SER A 215 -14.39 24.11 -2.32
N ILE A 216 -13.06 24.11 -2.36
CA ILE A 216 -12.23 25.32 -2.22
C ILE A 216 -12.12 26.04 -3.58
N ALA A 217 -11.99 25.30 -4.68
CA ALA A 217 -11.90 25.87 -6.02
C ALA A 217 -13.24 26.44 -6.55
N LEU A 218 -14.39 25.90 -6.12
CA LEU A 218 -15.71 26.39 -6.54
C LEU A 218 -16.24 27.54 -5.68
N GLY A 219 -15.49 28.05 -4.71
CA GLY A 219 -15.93 29.17 -3.87
C GLY A 219 -17.30 28.93 -3.22
N ARG A 220 -17.71 27.66 -3.06
CA ARG A 220 -18.95 27.32 -2.37
C ARG A 220 -18.62 27.35 -0.89
N GLY A 221 -18.76 28.55 -0.34
CA GLY A 221 -18.64 28.84 1.07
C GLY A 221 -19.39 27.79 1.89
N ALA A 222 -18.81 27.47 3.05
CA ALA A 222 -19.45 26.75 4.11
C ALA A 222 -20.75 27.47 4.51
N GLY A 223 -21.84 27.11 3.83
CA GLY A 223 -23.15 27.71 4.01
C GLY A 223 -24.17 26.84 3.30
N SER A 224 -25.02 26.19 4.09
CA SER A 224 -26.17 25.40 3.64
C SER A 224 -25.91 23.93 3.26
N CYS A 225 -25.63 23.11 4.27
CA CYS A 225 -26.04 21.70 4.28
C CYS A 225 -26.58 21.34 5.67
N ARG A 226 -27.55 22.12 6.13
CA ARG A 226 -28.51 21.76 7.17
C ARG A 226 -29.60 22.83 7.17
N VAL A 227 -30.86 22.41 7.10
CA VAL A 227 -32.12 23.18 7.04
C VAL A 227 -32.81 22.94 5.69
N TRP A 228 -34.09 22.52 5.75
CA TRP A 228 -35.00 22.06 4.69
C TRP A 228 -35.06 20.56 4.38
N ARG A 229 -35.24 19.75 5.43
CA ARG A 229 -36.31 18.73 5.41
C ARG A 229 -37.28 19.06 6.55
N SER A 230 -38.57 18.92 6.24
CA SER A 230 -39.77 19.17 7.06
C SER A 230 -40.18 20.63 7.29
N PHE A 231 -40.88 21.23 6.33
CA PHE A 231 -42.08 22.05 6.60
C PHE A 231 -42.91 22.26 5.32
N SER A 232 -43.98 21.46 5.17
CA SER A 232 -45.26 21.71 4.47
C SER A 232 -46.04 20.38 4.44
N ALA A 233 -47.31 20.25 4.82
CA ALA A 233 -48.31 21.18 5.37
C ALA A 233 -49.42 20.33 6.06
N PRO A 234 -50.20 20.90 7.01
CA PRO A 234 -51.47 20.33 7.46
C PRO A 234 -52.61 20.73 6.52
N THR A 235 -53.51 19.79 6.27
CA THR A 235 -54.92 20.03 5.90
C THR A 235 -55.78 19.30 6.90
#